data_AF-A0AA84Z484-F1
#
_entry.id   AF-A0AA84Z484-F1
#
_cell.length_a   1.000
_cell.length_b   1.000
_cell.length_c   1.000
_cell.angle_alpha   90.00
_cell.angle_beta   90.00
_cell.angle_gamma   90.00
#
_symmetry.space_group_name_H-M   'P 1'
#
loop_
_entity.id
_entity.type
_entity.pdbx_description
1 polymer ?
#
loop_
_entity_poly.entity_id
_entity_poly.type
_entity_poly.pdbx_seq_one_letter_code
_entity_poly.pdbx_strand_id
1 'polypeptide(L)'
;MSTESDQNKLLQKFKNLRKEPQNQVDYLTNAIINIEENLIRNKESYKIQMQKIDQLFRANVNDLNEQINQLKNDLEIQSRHLKQIEKWLKATRGWILIRKYLYKQKYRKWKMELLRTHYHIEDACEEFNKTVFGNEANNPIWKICTNSIVTVQYHTSNNWINEQSWLHYRKQIIESQLSTKNKDEIKCIQHRLHSRKITQQIFNHYSNRESHENNEDYVEQINESKQQDELTKYPYSINHPLHIHEQQLINTFNQIKTVQYLNLIELNEKENDLHSLL
;
A
#
# COMPACT_ATOMS: atom_id res chain seq x y z
N MET A 1 -15.56 124.60 0.94
CA MET A 1 -15.54 124.04 -0.43
C MET A 1 -14.34 123.11 -0.53
N SER A 2 -14.54 121.79 -0.56
CA SER A 2 -13.41 120.88 -0.83
C SER A 2 -13.01 121.06 -2.29
N THR A 3 -11.72 121.24 -2.55
CA THR A 3 -11.24 121.38 -3.93
C THR A 3 -11.27 120.01 -4.61
N GLU A 4 -11.50 120.01 -5.93
CA GLU A 4 -11.51 118.81 -6.78
C GLU A 4 -10.21 117.96 -6.64
N SER A 5 -9.12 118.61 -6.23
CA SER A 5 -7.83 118.02 -5.86
C SER A 5 -7.87 117.14 -4.60
N ASP A 6 -8.58 117.57 -3.55
CA ASP A 6 -8.68 116.83 -2.28
C ASP A 6 -9.57 115.58 -2.42
N GLN A 7 -10.63 115.68 -3.23
CA GLN A 7 -11.48 114.54 -3.58
C GLN A 7 -10.70 113.50 -4.39
N ASN A 8 -9.87 113.93 -5.34
CA ASN A 8 -9.03 113.02 -6.13
C ASN A 8 -7.98 112.29 -5.29
N LYS A 9 -7.33 112.95 -4.33
CA LYS A 9 -6.38 112.32 -3.40
C LYS A 9 -7.04 111.26 -2.50
N LEU A 10 -8.24 111.55 -2.00
CA LEU A 10 -9.05 110.59 -1.23
C LEU A 10 -9.40 109.36 -2.08
N LEU A 11 -9.86 109.57 -3.32
CA LEU A 11 -10.17 108.50 -4.27
C LEU A 11 -8.96 107.63 -4.58
N GLN A 12 -7.77 108.22 -4.72
CA GLN A 12 -6.53 107.49 -4.94
C GLN A 12 -6.10 106.69 -3.70
N LYS A 13 -6.28 107.25 -2.50
CA LYS A 13 -6.00 106.56 -1.23
C LYS A 13 -6.94 105.37 -1.03
N PHE A 14 -8.23 105.53 -1.32
CA PHE A 14 -9.21 104.43 -1.32
C PHE A 14 -8.89 103.35 -2.36
N LYS A 15 -8.50 103.74 -3.58
CA LYS A 15 -8.06 102.78 -4.61
C LYS A 15 -6.83 101.99 -4.15
N ASN A 16 -5.86 102.63 -3.51
CA ASN A 16 -4.67 101.97 -2.99
C ASN A 16 -4.99 101.07 -1.79
N LEU A 17 -5.81 101.53 -0.85
CA LEU A 17 -6.30 100.72 0.29
C LEU A 17 -7.12 99.51 -0.15
N ARG A 18 -7.79 99.57 -1.31
CA ARG A 18 -8.61 98.47 -1.85
C ARG A 18 -7.79 97.40 -2.57
N LYS A 19 -6.58 97.70 -3.04
CA LYS A 19 -5.73 96.75 -3.77
C LYS A 19 -5.32 95.55 -2.92
N GLU A 20 -4.95 95.77 -1.67
CA GLU A 20 -4.44 94.71 -0.79
C GLU A 20 -5.53 93.72 -0.34
N PRO A 21 -6.73 94.17 0.12
CA PRO A 21 -7.86 93.28 0.31
C PRO A 21 -8.28 92.53 -0.95
N GLN A 22 -8.23 93.18 -2.11
CA GLN A 22 -8.56 92.53 -3.39
C GLN A 22 -7.57 91.40 -3.70
N ASN A 23 -6.26 91.65 -3.55
CA ASN A 23 -5.23 90.62 -3.73
C ASN A 23 -5.41 89.45 -2.74
N GLN A 24 -5.82 89.72 -1.50
CA GLN A 24 -6.11 88.68 -0.50
C GLN A 24 -7.33 87.85 -0.89
N VAL A 25 -8.39 88.50 -1.37
CA VAL A 25 -9.58 87.80 -1.90
C VAL A 25 -9.19 86.91 -3.07
N ASP A 26 -8.45 87.43 -4.05
CA ASP A 26 -8.03 86.68 -5.23
C ASP A 26 -7.13 85.48 -4.84
N TYR A 27 -6.23 85.66 -3.86
CA TYR A 27 -5.42 84.57 -3.31
C TYR A 27 -6.27 83.49 -2.64
N LEU A 28 -7.24 83.88 -1.79
CA LEU A 28 -8.14 82.95 -1.13
C LEU A 28 -9.05 82.22 -2.12
N THR A 29 -9.55 82.90 -3.15
CA THR A 29 -10.35 82.27 -4.21
C THR A 29 -9.54 81.21 -4.96
N ASN A 30 -8.29 81.50 -5.32
CA ASN A 30 -7.41 80.52 -5.97
C ASN A 30 -7.08 79.34 -5.04
N ALA A 31 -6.90 79.59 -3.74
CA ALA A 31 -6.67 78.53 -2.75
C ALA A 31 -7.91 77.61 -2.60
N ILE A 32 -9.12 78.18 -2.58
CA ILE A 32 -10.37 77.42 -2.54
C ILE A 32 -10.51 76.55 -3.80
N ILE A 33 -10.29 77.11 -4.99
CA ILE A 33 -10.35 76.37 -6.25
C ILE A 33 -9.36 75.20 -6.24
N ASN A 34 -8.12 75.42 -5.82
CA ASN A 34 -7.12 74.35 -5.71
C ASN A 34 -7.54 73.25 -4.73
N ILE A 35 -8.19 73.60 -3.61
CA ILE A 35 -8.70 72.62 -2.65
C ILE A 35 -9.85 71.80 -3.28
N GLU A 36 -10.77 72.44 -3.98
CA GLU A 36 -11.89 71.78 -4.67
C GLU A 36 -11.40 70.80 -5.75
N GLU A 37 -10.44 71.22 -6.58
CA GLU A 37 -9.82 70.35 -7.59
C GLU A 37 -9.10 69.15 -6.95
N ASN A 38 -8.41 69.35 -5.82
CA ASN A 38 -7.79 68.26 -5.07
C ASN A 38 -8.82 67.30 -4.48
N LEU A 39 -9.96 67.81 -3.97
CA LEU A 39 -11.04 66.97 -3.46
C LEU A 39 -11.66 66.11 -4.56
N ILE A 40 -11.87 66.68 -5.75
CA ILE A 40 -12.38 65.93 -6.92
C ILE A 40 -11.39 64.82 -7.30
N ARG A 41 -10.10 65.15 -7.45
CA ARG A 41 -9.05 64.15 -7.76
C ARG A 41 -8.97 63.04 -6.71
N ASN A 42 -9.05 63.38 -5.43
CA ASN A 42 -9.02 62.41 -4.35
C ASN A 42 -10.25 61.48 -4.40
N LYS A 43 -11.44 62.02 -4.68
CA LYS A 43 -12.67 61.23 -4.81
C LYS A 43 -12.59 60.25 -5.98
N GLU A 44 -12.06 60.69 -7.12
CA GLU A 44 -11.85 59.83 -8.28
C GLU A 44 -10.80 58.75 -8.01
N SER A 45 -9.68 59.12 -7.38
CA SER A 45 -8.65 58.17 -6.97
C SER A 45 -9.21 57.10 -6.03
N TYR A 46 -10.01 57.50 -5.02
CA TYR A 46 -10.67 56.57 -4.10
C TYR A 46 -11.62 55.61 -4.85
N LYS A 47 -12.42 56.13 -5.79
CA LYS A 47 -13.31 55.30 -6.61
C LYS A 47 -12.53 54.26 -7.42
N ILE A 48 -11.41 54.64 -8.03
CA ILE A 48 -10.55 53.73 -8.78
C ILE A 48 -9.93 52.67 -7.85
N GLN A 49 -9.47 53.07 -6.67
CA GLN A 49 -8.93 52.13 -5.68
C GLN A 49 -9.98 51.12 -5.22
N MET A 50 -11.21 51.56 -4.95
CA MET A 50 -12.30 50.68 -4.57
C MET A 50 -12.62 49.66 -5.68
N GLN A 51 -12.68 50.11 -6.94
CA GLN A 51 -12.87 49.23 -8.09
C GLN A 51 -11.75 48.19 -8.23
N LYS A 52 -10.49 48.56 -7.96
CA LYS A 52 -9.37 47.61 -7.96
C LYS A 52 -9.50 46.57 -6.86
N ILE A 53 -9.91 46.98 -5.66
CA ILE A 53 -10.14 46.06 -4.53
C ILE A 53 -11.28 45.09 -4.88
N ASP A 54 -12.40 45.59 -5.43
CA ASP A 54 -13.52 44.74 -5.84
C ASP A 54 -13.12 43.73 -6.94
N GLN A 55 -12.28 44.14 -7.89
CA GLN A 55 -11.76 43.25 -8.93
C GLN A 55 -10.86 42.16 -8.35
N LEU A 56 -9.95 42.51 -7.44
CA LEU A 56 -9.08 41.55 -6.76
C LEU A 56 -9.91 40.56 -5.92
N PHE A 57 -10.91 41.05 -5.20
CA PHE A 57 -11.81 40.23 -4.41
C PHE A 57 -12.54 39.21 -5.29
N ARG A 58 -13.13 39.65 -6.41
CA ARG A 58 -13.81 38.76 -7.37
C ARG A 58 -12.86 37.73 -7.98
N ALA A 59 -11.63 38.12 -8.30
CA ALA A 59 -10.63 37.21 -8.85
C ALA A 59 -10.30 36.09 -7.84
N ASN A 60 -10.06 36.45 -6.57
CA ASN A 60 -9.75 35.47 -5.51
C ASN A 60 -10.92 34.52 -5.23
N VAL A 61 -12.15 35.04 -5.18
CA VAL A 61 -13.35 34.21 -5.00
C VAL A 61 -13.55 33.25 -6.18
N ASN A 62 -13.31 33.70 -7.40
CA ASN A 62 -13.42 32.84 -8.59
C ASN A 62 -12.34 31.75 -8.61
N ASP A 63 -11.09 32.09 -8.28
CA ASP A 63 -9.99 31.13 -8.20
C ASP A 63 -10.24 30.05 -7.14
N LEU A 64 -10.67 30.44 -5.94
CA LEU A 64 -11.06 29.48 -4.89
C LEU A 64 -12.23 28.59 -5.31
N ASN A 65 -13.26 29.16 -5.95
CA ASN A 65 -14.37 28.37 -6.47
C ASN A 65 -13.93 27.37 -7.54
N GLU A 66 -12.98 27.75 -8.40
CA GLU A 66 -12.43 26.84 -9.40
C GLU A 66 -11.65 25.69 -8.74
N GLN A 67 -10.80 25.99 -7.76
CA GLN A 67 -10.06 24.98 -6.97
C GLN A 67 -11.02 24.02 -6.24
N ILE A 68 -12.06 24.54 -5.57
CA ILE A 68 -13.07 23.72 -4.89
C ILE A 68 -13.79 22.79 -5.89
N ASN A 69 -14.17 23.30 -7.06
CA ASN A 69 -14.83 22.49 -8.08
C ASN A 69 -13.91 21.40 -8.66
N GLN A 70 -12.63 21.70 -8.86
CA GLN A 70 -11.64 20.71 -9.27
C GLN A 70 -11.50 19.59 -8.22
N LEU A 71 -11.34 19.95 -6.94
CA LEU A 71 -11.27 18.98 -5.83
C LEU A 71 -12.53 18.11 -5.73
N LYS A 72 -13.73 18.70 -5.92
CA LYS A 72 -14.99 17.94 -5.95
C LYS A 72 -15.03 16.92 -7.09
N ASN A 73 -14.61 17.31 -8.28
CA ASN A 73 -14.53 16.41 -9.44
C ASN A 73 -13.53 15.27 -9.20
N ASP A 74 -12.35 15.58 -8.64
CA ASP A 74 -11.33 14.59 -8.33
C ASP A 74 -11.81 13.57 -7.29
N LEU A 75 -12.50 14.04 -6.24
CA LEU A 75 -13.13 13.16 -5.25
C LEU A 75 -14.19 12.25 -5.87
N GLU A 76 -14.97 12.75 -6.83
CA GLU A 76 -15.96 11.93 -7.54
C GLU A 76 -15.28 10.85 -8.39
N ILE A 77 -14.21 11.21 -9.11
CA ILE A 77 -13.41 10.28 -9.91
C ILE A 77 -12.80 9.20 -9.01
N GLN A 78 -12.16 9.58 -7.90
CA GLN A 78 -11.59 8.64 -6.93
C GLN A 78 -12.66 7.70 -6.35
N SER A 79 -13.84 8.22 -6.02
CA SER A 79 -14.98 7.39 -5.55
C SER A 79 -15.41 6.36 -6.58
N ARG A 80 -15.46 6.73 -7.87
CA ARG A 80 -15.76 5.79 -8.97
C ARG A 80 -14.67 4.72 -9.09
N HIS A 81 -13.39 5.09 -8.99
CA HIS A 81 -12.27 4.15 -9.00
C HIS A 81 -12.33 3.16 -7.82
N LEU A 82 -12.61 3.63 -6.60
CA LEU A 82 -12.75 2.76 -5.43
C LEU A 82 -13.86 1.72 -5.64
N LYS A 83 -15.04 2.13 -6.13
CA LYS A 83 -16.14 1.20 -6.46
C LYS A 83 -15.74 0.17 -7.50
N GLN A 84 -14.90 0.54 -8.47
CA GLN A 84 -14.39 -0.39 -9.47
C GLN A 84 -13.42 -1.39 -8.86
N ILE A 85 -12.50 -0.94 -8.01
CA ILE A 85 -11.55 -1.80 -7.29
C ILE A 85 -12.29 -2.77 -6.37
N GLU A 86 -13.34 -2.33 -5.67
CA GLU A 86 -14.18 -3.22 -4.84
C GLU A 86 -14.81 -4.36 -5.65
N LYS A 87 -15.32 -4.06 -6.85
CA LYS A 87 -15.85 -5.09 -7.77
C LYS A 87 -14.77 -6.09 -8.16
N TRP A 88 -13.58 -5.61 -8.49
CA TRP A 88 -12.43 -6.46 -8.82
C TRP A 88 -11.94 -7.30 -7.64
N LEU A 89 -11.91 -6.73 -6.43
CA LEU A 89 -11.57 -7.46 -5.21
C LEU A 89 -12.57 -8.58 -4.95
N LYS A 90 -13.88 -8.30 -5.06
CA LYS A 90 -14.93 -9.30 -4.90
C LYS A 90 -14.80 -10.43 -5.93
N ALA A 91 -14.55 -10.08 -7.19
CA ALA A 91 -14.32 -11.05 -8.26
C ALA A 91 -13.07 -11.91 -8.00
N THR A 92 -11.94 -11.28 -7.64
CA THR A 92 -10.66 -11.97 -7.37
C THR A 92 -10.80 -12.94 -6.19
N ARG A 93 -11.47 -12.52 -5.10
CA ARG A 93 -11.80 -13.38 -3.95
C ARG A 93 -12.69 -14.55 -4.36
N GLY A 94 -13.69 -14.30 -5.21
CA GLY A 94 -14.52 -15.35 -5.80
C GLY A 94 -13.70 -16.40 -6.56
N TRP A 95 -12.78 -15.96 -7.42
CA TRP A 95 -11.87 -16.84 -8.15
C TRP A 95 -10.95 -17.64 -7.23
N ILE A 96 -10.42 -17.03 -6.18
CA ILE A 96 -9.63 -17.72 -5.15
C ILE A 96 -10.45 -18.83 -4.49
N LEU A 97 -11.73 -18.57 -4.15
CA LEU A 97 -12.63 -19.56 -3.56
C LEU A 97 -12.95 -20.72 -4.51
N ILE A 98 -13.28 -20.42 -5.78
CA ILE A 98 -13.53 -21.44 -6.81
C ILE A 98 -12.28 -22.32 -6.98
N ARG A 99 -11.11 -21.70 -7.06
CA ARG A 99 -9.84 -22.41 -7.16
C ARG A 99 -9.64 -23.33 -5.95
N LYS A 100 -9.79 -22.80 -4.72
CA LYS A 100 -9.72 -23.58 -3.48
C LYS A 100 -10.63 -24.81 -3.53
N TYR A 101 -11.87 -24.63 -3.97
CA TYR A 101 -12.84 -25.71 -4.11
C TYR A 101 -12.40 -26.77 -5.13
N LEU A 102 -11.96 -26.37 -6.32
CA LEU A 102 -11.51 -27.29 -7.37
C LEU A 102 -10.29 -28.11 -6.91
N TYR A 103 -9.34 -27.50 -6.22
CA TYR A 103 -8.18 -28.22 -5.67
C TYR A 103 -8.60 -29.23 -4.60
N LYS A 104 -9.51 -28.85 -3.70
CA LYS A 104 -10.05 -29.77 -2.68
C LYS A 104 -10.73 -30.98 -3.32
N GLN A 105 -11.47 -30.79 -4.42
CA GLN A 105 -12.11 -31.88 -5.15
C GLN A 105 -11.09 -32.79 -5.86
N LYS A 106 -10.10 -32.21 -6.54
CA LYS A 106 -9.01 -32.99 -7.17
C LYS A 106 -8.26 -33.84 -6.15
N TYR A 107 -7.93 -33.25 -5.00
CA TYR A 107 -7.25 -33.95 -3.91
C TYR A 107 -8.08 -35.11 -3.36
N ARG A 108 -9.38 -34.90 -3.12
CA ARG A 108 -10.29 -35.98 -2.71
C ARG A 108 -10.33 -37.12 -3.71
N LYS A 109 -10.45 -36.82 -5.01
CA LYS A 109 -10.43 -37.84 -6.06
C LYS A 109 -9.13 -38.63 -6.06
N TRP A 110 -7.99 -37.93 -5.98
CA TRP A 110 -6.66 -38.55 -5.95
C TRP A 110 -6.47 -39.43 -4.72
N LYS A 111 -6.92 -38.97 -3.55
CA LYS A 111 -6.89 -39.77 -2.31
C LYS A 111 -7.71 -41.06 -2.43
N MET A 112 -8.91 -40.99 -3.02
CA MET A 112 -9.74 -42.18 -3.25
C MET A 112 -9.12 -43.16 -4.25
N GLU A 113 -8.48 -42.64 -5.31
CA GLU A 113 -7.78 -43.45 -6.31
C GLU A 113 -6.54 -44.13 -5.72
N LEU A 114 -5.80 -43.43 -4.86
CA LEU A 114 -4.68 -43.98 -4.12
C LEU A 114 -5.12 -45.07 -3.12
N LEU A 115 -6.22 -44.87 -2.40
CA LEU A 115 -6.79 -45.91 -1.55
C LEU A 115 -7.25 -47.13 -2.35
N ARG A 116 -7.92 -46.92 -3.49
CA ARG A 116 -8.37 -48.01 -4.37
C ARG A 116 -7.21 -48.82 -4.93
N THR A 117 -6.14 -48.16 -5.36
CA THR A 117 -4.92 -48.85 -5.83
C THR A 117 -4.22 -49.59 -4.70
N HIS A 118 -4.19 -49.03 -3.48
CA HIS A 118 -3.66 -49.72 -2.31
C HIS A 118 -4.43 -51.02 -2.02
N TYR A 119 -5.77 -50.98 -1.98
CA TYR A 119 -6.60 -52.17 -1.79
C TYR A 119 -6.42 -53.19 -2.92
N HIS A 120 -6.36 -52.76 -4.19
CA HIS A 120 -6.12 -53.69 -5.31
C HIS A 120 -4.76 -54.38 -5.23
N ILE A 121 -3.73 -53.69 -4.76
CA ILE A 121 -2.41 -54.29 -4.54
C ILE A 121 -2.48 -55.30 -3.39
N GLU A 122 -3.17 -54.96 -2.31
CA GLU A 122 -3.34 -55.84 -1.14
C GLU A 122 -4.14 -57.11 -1.50
N ASP A 123 -5.24 -56.97 -2.24
CA ASP A 123 -6.05 -58.08 -2.76
C ASP A 123 -5.25 -58.96 -3.72
N ALA A 124 -4.49 -58.37 -4.65
CA ALA A 124 -3.63 -59.11 -5.57
C ALA A 124 -2.50 -59.84 -4.83
N CYS A 125 -1.96 -59.25 -3.75
CA CYS A 125 -1.01 -59.92 -2.87
C CYS A 125 -1.67 -61.08 -2.09
N GLU A 126 -2.89 -60.93 -1.59
CA GLU A 126 -3.65 -62.02 -0.98
C GLU A 126 -3.94 -63.15 -1.97
N GLU A 127 -4.36 -62.82 -3.19
CA GLU A 127 -4.69 -63.78 -4.23
C GLU A 127 -3.42 -64.49 -4.73
N PHE A 128 -2.32 -63.76 -4.91
CA PHE A 128 -0.99 -64.35 -5.13
C PHE A 128 -0.61 -65.32 -4.02
N ASN A 129 -0.81 -64.94 -2.75
CA ASN A 129 -0.53 -65.82 -1.61
C ASN A 129 -1.42 -67.07 -1.63
N LYS A 130 -2.72 -66.94 -1.93
CA LYS A 130 -3.65 -68.07 -2.07
C LYS A 130 -3.27 -68.98 -3.25
N THR A 131 -2.77 -68.42 -4.35
CA THR A 131 -2.42 -69.17 -5.57
C THR A 131 -1.10 -69.92 -5.45
N VAL A 132 -0.08 -69.28 -4.86
CA VAL A 132 1.27 -69.87 -4.67
C VAL A 132 1.29 -70.85 -3.51
N PHE A 133 0.54 -70.59 -2.44
CA PHE A 133 0.56 -71.41 -1.22
C PHE A 133 -0.71 -72.26 -1.00
N GLY A 134 -1.72 -72.16 -1.87
CA GLY A 134 -2.96 -72.94 -1.82
C GLY A 134 -4.03 -72.43 -0.84
N ASN A 135 -5.27 -72.92 -1.00
CA ASN A 135 -6.43 -72.56 -0.16
C ASN A 135 -6.44 -73.17 1.26
N GLU A 136 -5.45 -73.99 1.62
CA GLU A 136 -5.36 -74.59 2.97
C GLU A 136 -4.84 -73.62 4.05
N ALA A 137 -4.64 -72.34 3.71
CA ALA A 137 -4.18 -71.32 4.64
C ALA A 137 -5.28 -70.62 5.45
N ASN A 138 -6.41 -71.28 5.76
CA ASN A 138 -7.28 -70.80 6.85
C ASN A 138 -6.57 -70.81 8.22
N ASN A 139 -5.43 -71.49 8.30
CA ASN A 139 -4.33 -71.04 9.14
C ASN A 139 -3.17 -70.69 8.22
N PRO A 140 -2.76 -69.41 8.08
CA PRO A 140 -1.45 -69.14 7.52
C PRO A 140 -0.45 -69.99 8.31
N ILE A 141 0.60 -70.50 7.68
CA ILE A 141 1.67 -71.25 8.37
C ILE A 141 2.20 -70.42 9.57
N TRP A 142 2.05 -69.10 9.53
CA TRP A 142 2.26 -68.16 10.63
C TRP A 142 1.34 -68.33 11.87
N LYS A 143 0.09 -68.80 11.73
CA LYS A 143 -0.81 -69.10 12.86
C LYS A 143 -0.56 -70.48 13.49
N ILE A 144 -0.05 -71.46 12.74
CA ILE A 144 0.37 -72.74 13.36
C ILE A 144 1.61 -72.52 14.23
N CYS A 145 2.40 -71.49 13.92
CA CYS A 145 3.56 -71.10 14.69
C CYS A 145 3.26 -70.37 16.02
N THR A 146 2.01 -70.00 16.32
CA THR A 146 1.69 -69.32 17.59
C THR A 146 1.35 -70.26 18.74
N ASN A 147 1.10 -71.56 18.48
CA ASN A 147 0.72 -72.52 19.52
C ASN A 147 1.86 -73.41 20.02
N SER A 148 3.03 -73.37 19.39
CA SER A 148 4.27 -73.87 19.99
C SER A 148 4.99 -72.70 20.64
N ILE A 149 4.84 -72.58 21.95
CA ILE A 149 5.65 -71.72 22.80
C ILE A 149 7.12 -72.09 22.52
N VAL A 150 7.83 -71.31 21.69
CA VAL A 150 9.28 -70.98 21.74
C VAL A 150 9.93 -70.55 20.40
N THR A 151 9.39 -70.73 19.19
CA THR A 151 10.21 -70.43 17.97
C THR A 151 9.52 -69.83 16.74
N VAL A 152 8.64 -68.82 16.85
CA VAL A 152 8.47 -67.83 15.75
C VAL A 152 8.33 -66.43 16.35
N GLN A 153 9.47 -65.87 16.75
CA GLN A 153 9.62 -64.42 16.81
C GLN A 153 9.87 -63.91 15.38
N TYR A 154 8.88 -63.21 14.82
CA TYR A 154 9.02 -62.17 13.80
C TYR A 154 10.31 -62.20 12.93
N HIS A 155 10.30 -62.92 11.80
CA HIS A 155 11.30 -62.70 10.73
C HIS A 155 11.23 -61.29 10.11
N THR A 156 10.17 -60.52 10.38
CA THR A 156 10.09 -59.10 9.99
C THR A 156 11.03 -58.19 10.78
N SER A 157 11.42 -58.55 12.01
CA SER A 157 12.36 -57.73 12.80
C SER A 157 13.82 -57.92 12.38
N ASN A 158 14.27 -59.17 12.18
CA ASN A 158 15.65 -59.45 11.77
C ASN A 158 15.93 -59.09 10.29
N ASN A 159 14.94 -59.12 9.40
CA ASN A 159 15.11 -58.60 8.04
C ASN A 159 15.21 -57.08 8.04
N TRP A 160 14.43 -56.35 8.84
CA TRP A 160 14.57 -54.90 8.98
C TRP A 160 15.90 -54.50 9.64
N ILE A 161 16.38 -55.27 10.62
CA ILE A 161 17.70 -55.05 11.24
C ILE A 161 18.82 -55.36 10.24
N ASN A 162 18.73 -56.44 9.45
CA ASN A 162 19.71 -56.77 8.41
C ASN A 162 19.68 -55.77 7.25
N GLU A 163 18.51 -55.26 6.87
CA GLU A 163 18.32 -54.29 5.79
C GLU A 163 18.73 -52.87 6.24
N GLN A 164 18.44 -52.48 7.49
CA GLN A 164 19.05 -51.28 8.10
C GLN A 164 20.55 -51.41 8.26
N SER A 165 21.07 -52.58 8.64
CA SER A 165 22.51 -52.83 8.76
C SER A 165 23.19 -52.80 7.39
N TRP A 166 22.55 -53.34 6.36
CA TRP A 166 23.04 -53.31 4.98
C TRP A 166 22.93 -51.92 4.35
N LEU A 167 21.85 -51.18 4.60
CA LEU A 167 21.71 -49.78 4.20
C LEU A 167 22.68 -48.89 4.97
N HIS A 168 22.95 -49.17 6.25
CA HIS A 168 23.96 -48.48 7.06
C HIS A 168 25.37 -48.79 6.55
N TYR A 169 25.67 -50.04 6.21
CA TYR A 169 26.92 -50.45 5.58
C TYR A 169 27.11 -49.81 4.21
N ARG A 170 26.08 -49.80 3.36
CA ARG A 170 26.09 -49.08 2.07
C ARG A 170 26.22 -47.58 2.26
N LYS A 171 25.56 -47.01 3.26
CA LYS A 171 25.69 -45.60 3.63
C LYS A 171 27.12 -45.30 4.08
N GLN A 172 27.76 -46.14 4.89
CA GLN A 172 29.17 -45.98 5.28
C GLN A 172 30.14 -46.16 4.10
N ILE A 173 29.86 -47.05 3.15
CA ILE A 173 30.64 -47.17 1.91
C ILE A 173 30.48 -45.92 1.05
N ILE A 174 29.26 -45.43 0.87
CA ILE A 174 29.00 -44.20 0.11
C ILE A 174 29.59 -42.99 0.83
N GLU A 175 29.45 -42.89 2.15
CA GLU A 175 30.03 -41.83 2.98
C GLU A 175 31.54 -41.90 3.02
N SER A 176 32.18 -43.07 2.98
CA SER A 176 33.64 -43.20 2.90
C SER A 176 34.18 -42.89 1.50
N GLN A 177 33.46 -43.28 0.45
CA GLN A 177 33.75 -42.91 -0.95
C GLN A 177 33.52 -41.42 -1.22
N LEU A 178 32.51 -40.82 -0.60
CA LEU A 178 32.28 -39.37 -0.59
C LEU A 178 33.28 -38.66 0.34
N SER A 179 33.67 -39.25 1.47
CA SER A 179 34.55 -38.61 2.46
C SER A 179 35.98 -38.40 1.95
N THR A 180 36.47 -39.18 0.98
CA THR A 180 37.84 -38.99 0.44
C THR A 180 37.88 -38.07 -0.77
N LYS A 181 36.82 -38.01 -1.59
CA LYS A 181 36.74 -37.10 -2.76
C LYS A 181 36.01 -35.78 -2.49
N ASN A 182 34.92 -35.79 -1.71
CA ASN A 182 34.12 -34.59 -1.43
C ASN A 182 34.61 -33.77 -0.23
N LYS A 183 35.42 -34.26 0.70
CA LYS A 183 35.76 -33.47 1.90
C LYS A 183 36.66 -32.26 1.56
N ASP A 184 37.54 -32.42 0.57
CA ASP A 184 38.38 -31.34 0.05
C ASP A 184 37.63 -30.46 -0.95
N GLU A 185 36.75 -31.03 -1.79
CA GLU A 185 35.88 -30.25 -2.69
C GLU A 185 34.82 -29.44 -1.92
N ILE A 186 34.22 -30.01 -0.88
CA ILE A 186 33.28 -29.31 0.02
C ILE A 186 34.02 -28.23 0.82
N LYS A 187 35.26 -28.47 1.27
CA LYS A 187 36.08 -27.41 1.88
C LYS A 187 36.36 -26.28 0.88
N CYS A 188 36.71 -26.60 -0.36
CA CYS A 188 36.91 -25.60 -1.42
C CYS A 188 35.62 -24.83 -1.74
N ILE A 189 34.47 -25.50 -1.82
CA ILE A 189 33.17 -24.89 -2.07
C ILE A 189 32.74 -24.04 -0.87
N GLN A 190 32.92 -24.51 0.37
CA GLN A 190 32.64 -23.74 1.59
C GLN A 190 33.52 -22.50 1.66
N HIS A 191 34.82 -22.61 1.35
CA HIS A 191 35.70 -21.45 1.32
C HIS A 191 35.27 -20.45 0.24
N ARG A 192 34.87 -20.94 -0.94
CA ARG A 192 34.39 -20.10 -2.05
C ARG A 192 33.04 -19.43 -1.73
N LEU A 193 32.13 -20.12 -1.04
CA LEU A 193 30.86 -19.57 -0.57
C LEU A 193 31.05 -18.59 0.58
N HIS A 194 31.98 -18.85 1.50
CA HIS A 194 32.30 -17.95 2.60
C HIS A 194 32.94 -16.66 2.08
N SER A 195 33.89 -16.75 1.14
CA SER A 195 34.43 -15.58 0.45
C SER A 195 33.34 -14.78 -0.26
N ARG A 196 32.43 -15.44 -1.01
CA ARG A 196 31.29 -14.77 -1.66
C ARG A 196 30.33 -14.11 -0.68
N LYS A 197 30.03 -14.75 0.46
CA LYS A 197 29.18 -14.18 1.52
C LYS A 197 29.83 -12.96 2.15
N ILE A 198 31.13 -12.99 2.40
CA ILE A 198 31.89 -11.82 2.88
C ILE A 198 31.84 -10.70 1.83
N THR A 199 32.04 -11.00 0.54
CA THR A 199 31.94 -10.00 -0.54
C THR A 199 30.53 -9.41 -0.63
N GLN A 200 29.48 -10.21 -0.48
CA GLN A 200 28.08 -9.76 -0.43
C GLN A 200 27.74 -8.97 0.82
N GLN A 201 28.29 -9.32 1.99
CA GLN A 201 28.11 -8.54 3.22
C GLN A 201 28.83 -7.20 3.14
N ILE A 202 30.01 -7.13 2.52
CA ILE A 202 30.69 -5.87 2.22
C ILE A 202 29.81 -5.04 1.26
N PHE A 203 29.25 -5.64 0.19
CA PHE A 203 28.37 -4.95 -0.76
C PHE A 203 27.05 -4.45 -0.12
N ASN A 204 26.44 -5.27 0.76
CA ASN A 204 25.19 -4.94 1.44
C ASN A 204 25.37 -3.91 2.57
N HIS A 205 26.54 -3.87 3.22
CA HIS A 205 26.83 -2.82 4.20
C HIS A 205 26.97 -1.43 3.57
N TYR A 206 27.34 -1.33 2.29
CA TYR A 206 27.26 -0.08 1.54
C TYR A 206 25.83 0.27 1.09
N SER A 207 24.91 -0.70 1.01
CA SER A 207 23.53 -0.49 0.53
C SER A 207 22.48 -0.28 1.64
N ASN A 208 22.72 -0.76 2.86
CA ASN A 208 21.72 -0.76 3.94
C ASN A 208 21.84 0.42 4.92
N ARG A 209 22.47 1.53 4.53
CA ARG A 209 22.48 2.75 5.36
C ARG A 209 21.22 3.61 5.19
N GLU A 210 20.26 3.21 4.36
CA GLU A 210 19.15 4.09 3.95
C GLU A 210 17.72 3.62 4.26
N SER A 211 17.48 2.42 4.81
CA SER A 211 16.08 2.04 5.05
C SER A 211 15.93 0.92 6.08
N HIS A 212 15.67 1.28 7.34
CA HIS A 212 14.84 0.47 8.24
C HIS A 212 14.46 1.27 9.48
N GLU A 213 13.26 1.86 9.44
CA GLU A 213 12.43 2.07 10.62
C GLU A 213 11.03 1.50 10.34
N ASN A 214 10.53 0.76 11.33
CA ASN A 214 9.14 0.40 11.60
C ASN A 214 8.51 -0.76 10.80
N ASN A 215 8.20 -1.85 11.52
CA ASN A 215 6.91 -2.55 11.51
C ASN A 215 6.93 -3.68 12.56
N GLU A 216 6.73 -3.34 13.83
CA GLU A 216 6.31 -4.25 14.90
C GLU A 216 4.88 -3.87 15.29
N ASP A 217 3.88 -4.53 14.71
CA ASP A 217 2.51 -4.60 15.25
C ASP A 217 1.67 -5.47 14.32
N TYR A 218 1.69 -6.79 14.49
CA TYR A 218 0.65 -7.73 14.00
C TYR A 218 0.96 -9.16 14.48
N VAL A 219 0.99 -9.39 15.80
CA VAL A 219 1.01 -10.75 16.37
C VAL A 219 0.10 -10.81 17.58
N GLU A 220 -1.21 -10.80 17.36
CA GLU A 220 -2.16 -11.25 18.38
C GLU A 220 -3.50 -11.60 17.73
N GLN A 221 -3.65 -12.88 17.33
CA GLN A 221 -4.91 -13.64 17.22
C GLN A 221 -4.65 -14.97 16.50
N ILE A 222 -3.98 -15.92 17.16
CA ILE A 222 -4.01 -17.34 16.76
C ILE A 222 -4.09 -18.18 18.03
N ASN A 223 -5.29 -18.32 18.58
CA ASN A 223 -5.59 -19.39 19.53
C ASN A 223 -7.06 -19.76 19.41
N GLU A 224 -7.38 -20.54 18.36
CA GLU A 224 -8.54 -21.44 18.38
C GLU A 224 -8.37 -22.53 17.31
N SER A 225 -8.61 -23.78 17.71
CA SER A 225 -8.65 -25.03 16.93
C SER A 225 -7.32 -25.67 16.47
N LYS A 226 -6.72 -26.44 17.39
CA LYS A 226 -5.80 -27.55 17.09
C LYS A 226 -6.59 -28.73 16.51
N GLN A 227 -6.93 -28.67 15.23
CA GLN A 227 -7.04 -29.84 14.35
C GLN A 227 -6.59 -29.36 12.97
N GLN A 228 -5.27 -29.31 12.78
CA GLN A 228 -4.69 -29.10 11.47
C GLN A 228 -4.95 -30.35 10.64
N ASP A 229 -6.07 -30.36 9.94
CA ASP A 229 -6.29 -31.19 8.75
C ASP A 229 -5.03 -31.05 7.88
N GLU A 230 -4.34 -32.16 7.59
CA GLU A 230 -3.17 -32.20 6.70
C GLU A 230 -3.45 -31.62 5.30
N LEU A 231 -4.71 -31.34 4.97
CA LEU A 231 -5.15 -30.55 3.82
C LEU A 231 -4.68 -29.09 3.82
N THR A 232 -4.20 -28.54 4.93
CA THR A 232 -3.73 -27.14 5.01
C THR A 232 -2.26 -26.96 4.56
N LYS A 233 -1.52 -28.06 4.35
CA LYS A 233 -0.10 -28.05 3.92
C LYS A 233 0.12 -28.14 2.41
N TYR A 234 -0.91 -28.01 1.58
CA TYR A 234 -0.71 -27.82 0.13
C TYR A 234 -0.30 -26.37 -0.14
N PRO A 235 0.54 -26.07 -1.15
CA PRO A 235 1.16 -24.76 -1.29
C PRO A 235 0.11 -23.77 -1.76
N TYR A 236 -0.57 -23.15 -0.79
CA TYR A 236 -0.99 -21.76 -0.90
C TYR A 236 0.30 -20.94 -1.02
N SER A 237 0.93 -21.04 -2.18
CA SER A 237 2.04 -20.16 -2.52
C SER A 237 1.47 -18.76 -2.45
N ILE A 238 1.93 -17.98 -1.48
CA ILE A 238 1.67 -16.55 -1.36
C ILE A 238 1.98 -15.86 -2.72
N ASN A 239 2.85 -16.46 -3.53
CA ASN A 239 3.24 -16.02 -4.85
C ASN A 239 2.28 -16.46 -5.98
N HIS A 240 1.08 -16.97 -5.68
CA HIS A 240 0.11 -17.26 -6.73
C HIS A 240 -0.43 -15.95 -7.35
N PRO A 241 -0.53 -15.84 -8.70
CA PRO A 241 -0.94 -14.60 -9.36
C PRO A 241 -2.25 -13.99 -8.84
N LEU A 242 -3.24 -14.80 -8.46
CA LEU A 242 -4.50 -14.30 -7.88
C LEU A 242 -4.32 -13.67 -6.49
N HIS A 243 -3.41 -14.19 -5.67
CA HIS A 243 -3.13 -13.65 -4.33
C HIS A 243 -2.27 -12.39 -4.42
N ILE A 244 -1.29 -12.37 -5.34
CA ILE A 244 -0.52 -11.16 -5.67
C ILE A 244 -1.45 -10.06 -6.19
N HIS A 245 -2.36 -10.40 -7.10
CA HIS A 245 -3.34 -9.45 -7.64
C HIS A 245 -4.29 -8.93 -6.55
N GLU A 246 -4.75 -9.79 -5.63
CA GLU A 246 -5.55 -9.36 -4.48
C GLU A 246 -4.78 -8.36 -3.60
N GLN A 247 -3.50 -8.64 -3.29
CA GLN A 247 -2.66 -7.72 -2.51
C GLN A 247 -2.43 -6.39 -3.24
N GLN A 248 -2.17 -6.43 -4.55
CA GLN A 248 -2.03 -5.23 -5.37
C GLN A 248 -3.30 -4.38 -5.35
N LEU A 249 -4.48 -5.00 -5.48
CA LEU A 249 -5.76 -4.30 -5.40
C LEU A 249 -6.03 -3.72 -4.01
N ILE A 250 -5.64 -4.41 -2.93
CA ILE A 250 -5.77 -3.86 -1.56
C ILE A 250 -4.84 -2.66 -1.37
N ASN A 251 -3.60 -2.75 -1.85
CA ASN A 251 -2.64 -1.66 -1.74
C ASN A 251 -3.10 -0.43 -2.52
N THR A 252 -3.56 -0.60 -3.77
CA THR A 252 -4.10 0.52 -4.56
C THR A 252 -5.37 1.09 -3.96
N PHE A 253 -6.25 0.24 -3.41
CA PHE A 253 -7.44 0.69 -2.69
C PHE A 253 -7.07 1.59 -1.49
N ASN A 254 -6.13 1.14 -0.66
CA ASN A 254 -5.68 1.89 0.52
C ASN A 254 -4.99 3.20 0.13
N GLN A 255 -4.18 3.20 -0.92
CA GLN A 255 -3.55 4.41 -1.46
C GLN A 255 -4.60 5.43 -1.90
N ILE A 256 -5.56 5.03 -2.74
CA ILE A 256 -6.62 5.94 -3.22
C ILE A 256 -7.45 6.46 -2.05
N LYS A 257 -7.77 5.60 -1.07
CA LYS A 257 -8.53 6.01 0.11
C LYS A 257 -7.77 7.04 0.96
N THR A 258 -6.46 6.91 1.07
CA THR A 258 -5.61 7.87 1.79
C THR A 258 -5.59 9.22 1.07
N VAL A 259 -5.42 9.22 -0.25
CA VAL A 259 -5.48 10.44 -1.07
C VAL A 259 -6.85 11.10 -0.98
N GLN A 260 -7.94 10.33 -1.03
CA GLN A 260 -9.30 10.85 -0.90
C GLN A 260 -9.52 11.56 0.43
N TYR A 261 -8.95 11.01 1.52
CA TYR A 261 -9.03 11.64 2.82
C TYR A 261 -8.26 12.97 2.88
N LEU A 262 -7.07 13.04 2.29
CA LEU A 262 -6.30 14.28 2.20
C LEU A 262 -7.03 15.34 1.36
N ASN A 263 -7.57 14.95 0.20
CA ASN A 263 -8.33 15.86 -0.66
C ASN A 263 -9.61 16.38 0.03
N LEU A 264 -10.24 15.59 0.92
CA LEU A 264 -11.37 16.04 1.73
C LEU A 264 -10.96 17.08 2.78
N ILE A 265 -9.78 16.93 3.39
CA ILE A 265 -9.25 17.93 4.33
C ILE A 265 -8.98 19.23 3.58
N GLU A 266 -8.27 19.15 2.44
CA GLU A 266 -7.96 20.32 1.62
C GLU A 266 -9.23 21.03 1.13
N LEU A 267 -10.26 20.27 0.72
CA LEU A 267 -11.55 20.85 0.32
C LEU A 267 -12.21 21.61 1.47
N ASN A 268 -12.20 21.07 2.69
CA ASN A 268 -12.75 21.77 3.85
C ASN A 268 -11.97 23.05 4.18
N GLU A 269 -10.64 23.03 4.06
CA GLU A 269 -9.81 24.22 4.26
C GLU A 269 -10.15 25.30 3.22
N LYS A 270 -10.26 24.93 1.95
CA LYS A 270 -10.61 25.87 0.87
C LYS A 270 -12.04 26.39 0.96
N GLU A 271 -13.00 25.56 1.38
CA GLU A 271 -14.37 26.01 1.64
C GLU A 271 -14.41 26.99 2.82
N ASN A 272 -13.62 26.77 3.88
CA ASN A 272 -13.48 27.71 4.98
C ASN A 272 -12.83 29.04 4.55
N ASP A 273 -11.79 28.99 3.72
CA ASP A 273 -11.16 30.20 3.14
C ASP A 273 -12.16 31.01 2.31
N LEU A 274 -12.97 30.33 1.49
CA LEU A 274 -14.04 30.96 0.71
C LEU A 274 -15.10 31.58 1.64
N HIS A 275 -15.51 30.87 2.70
CA HIS A 275 -16.45 31.40 3.70
C HIS A 275 -15.89 32.58 4.49
N SER A 276 -14.58 32.65 4.71
CA SER A 276 -13.95 33.80 5.36
C SER A 276 -13.86 35.01 4.45
N LEU A 277 -13.86 34.82 3.13
CA LEU A 277 -13.81 35.90 2.16
C LEU A 277 -15.20 36.49 1.88
N LEU A 278 -16.24 35.65 1.80
CA LEU A 278 -17.63 36.05 1.54
C LEU A 278 -18.30 36.73 2.74
#